data_AF-G8S255-F1
#
_entry.id   AF-G8S255-F1
#
_cell.length_a   1.000
_cell.length_b   1.000
_cell.length_c   1.000
_cell.angle_alpha   90.00
_cell.angle_beta   90.00
_cell.angle_gamma   90.00
#
_symmetry.space_group_name_H-M   'P 1'
#
loop_
_entity.id
_entity.type
_entity.pdbx_description
1 polymer ?
#
loop_
_entity_poly.entity_id
_entity_poly.type
_entity_poly.pdbx_seq_one_letter_code
_entity_poly.pdbx_strand_id
1 'polypeptide(L)'
;MKQFLVSLALVVASVVLGLMVPTVARHSQADFDDAQRVGTGTVYLCTEYGPLTFAGFGYTSKCRVDVVWRDGSKEMVNPNRYGFADASELGRTITIGDLGNGKYARPDRPFRPLIVVTAWLIALVAVAALLLGLAGLRRALRERVSFR
;
A
#
# COMPACT_ATOMS: atom_id res chain seq x y z
N MET A 1 -35.28 -2.50 10.43
CA MET A 1 -34.50 -1.53 9.62
C MET A 1 -33.20 -1.08 10.29
N LYS A 2 -33.21 -0.69 11.57
CA LYS A 2 -32.00 -0.23 12.29
C LYS A 2 -30.80 -1.21 12.21
N GLN A 3 -31.01 -2.50 12.46
CA GLN A 3 -29.94 -3.51 12.41
C GLN A 3 -29.31 -3.68 11.01
N PHE A 4 -30.10 -3.54 9.95
CA PHE A 4 -29.61 -3.59 8.58
C PHE A 4 -28.69 -2.41 8.26
N LEU A 5 -29.10 -1.20 8.67
CA LEU A 5 -28.28 0.01 8.48
C LEU A 5 -26.95 -0.07 9.25
N VAL A 6 -26.96 -0.56 10.49
CA VAL A 6 -25.73 -0.76 11.28
C VAL A 6 -24.80 -1.79 10.60
N SER A 7 -25.35 -2.91 10.13
CA SER A 7 -24.57 -3.95 9.44
C SER A 7 -23.95 -3.41 8.15
N LEU A 8 -24.73 -2.65 7.37
CA LEU A 8 -24.25 -1.99 6.15
C LEU A 8 -23.14 -0.97 6.48
N ALA A 9 -23.33 -0.15 7.52
CA ALA A 9 -22.34 0.82 7.96
C ALA A 9 -21.02 0.15 8.37
N LEU A 10 -21.07 -1.00 9.07
CA LEU A 10 -19.87 -1.77 9.42
C LEU A 10 -19.14 -2.31 8.20
N VAL A 11 -19.88 -2.79 7.18
CA VAL A 11 -19.26 -3.24 5.92
C VAL A 11 -18.60 -2.05 5.21
N VAL A 12 -19.27 -0.91 5.08
CA VAL A 12 -18.69 0.29 4.47
C VAL A 12 -17.45 0.76 5.26
N ALA A 13 -17.53 0.81 6.58
CA ALA A 13 -16.41 1.18 7.45
C ALA A 13 -15.22 0.21 7.26
N SER A 14 -15.48 -1.10 7.12
CA SER A 14 -14.43 -2.08 6.87
C SER A 14 -13.71 -1.86 5.54
N VAL A 15 -14.43 -1.46 4.48
CA VAL A 15 -13.83 -1.14 3.18
C VAL A 15 -12.97 0.11 3.30
N VAL A 16 -13.46 1.15 3.99
CA VAL A 16 -12.70 2.38 4.22
C VAL A 16 -11.43 2.08 5.02
N LEU A 17 -11.53 1.37 6.15
CA LEU A 17 -10.35 0.99 6.94
C LEU A 17 -9.40 0.10 6.13
N GLY A 18 -9.92 -0.83 5.34
CA GLY A 18 -9.12 -1.69 4.46
C GLY A 18 -8.30 -0.90 3.44
N LEU A 19 -8.87 0.17 2.87
CA LEU A 19 -8.16 1.09 1.97
C LEU A 19 -7.15 2.00 2.70
N MET A 20 -7.32 2.26 4.00
CA MET A 20 -6.33 3.00 4.79
C MET A 20 -5.04 2.19 5.03
N VAL A 21 -5.12 0.86 5.11
CA VAL A 21 -3.96 -0.02 5.34
C VAL A 21 -2.84 0.24 4.32
N PRO A 22 -3.06 0.12 2.99
CA PRO A 22 -2.00 0.39 2.01
C PRO A 22 -1.60 1.88 1.97
N THR A 23 -2.50 2.82 2.29
CA THR A 23 -2.18 4.25 2.41
C THR A 23 -1.19 4.52 3.53
N VAL A 24 -1.33 3.86 4.68
CA VAL A 24 -0.40 3.99 5.81
C VAL A 24 0.90 3.23 5.51
N ALA A 25 0.78 1.98 5.03
CA ALA A 25 1.92 1.09 4.80
C ALA A 25 2.93 1.65 3.76
N ARG A 26 2.49 2.47 2.80
CA ARG A 26 3.40 3.10 1.82
C ARG A 26 4.41 4.07 2.45
N HIS A 27 4.14 4.56 3.67
CA HIS A 27 5.05 5.47 4.39
C HIS A 27 6.19 4.73 5.13
N SER A 28 6.28 3.41 5.02
CA SER A 28 7.41 2.61 5.48
C SER A 28 7.96 1.82 4.30
N GLN A 29 9.24 1.96 3.97
CA GLN A 29 9.87 1.08 2.96
C GLN A 29 10.63 -0.06 3.62
N ALA A 30 11.22 -0.93 2.80
CA ALA A 30 12.12 -1.95 3.29
C ALA A 30 13.41 -1.31 3.79
N ASP A 31 14.12 -1.99 4.68
CA ASP A 31 15.36 -1.47 5.23
C ASP A 31 16.43 -1.37 4.14
N PHE A 32 17.18 -0.27 4.12
CA PHE A 32 18.25 -0.07 3.16
C PHE A 32 19.51 -0.83 3.56
N ASP A 33 19.69 -1.10 4.86
CA ASP A 33 20.87 -1.83 5.36
C ASP A 33 20.89 -3.29 4.90
N ASP A 34 19.75 -3.83 4.49
CA ASP A 34 19.60 -5.18 3.92
C ASP A 34 19.96 -5.25 2.41
N ALA A 35 20.39 -4.14 1.80
CA ALA A 35 20.69 -4.08 0.37
C ALA A 35 21.90 -4.93 -0.02
N GLN A 36 21.71 -5.85 -0.96
CA GLN A 36 22.75 -6.70 -1.55
C GLN A 36 23.59 -5.95 -2.58
N ARG A 37 22.96 -5.03 -3.33
CA ARG A 37 23.61 -4.16 -4.31
C ARG A 37 23.10 -2.75 -4.14
N VAL A 38 23.99 -1.78 -4.28
CA VAL A 38 23.66 -0.35 -4.18
C VAL A 38 24.01 0.32 -5.49
N GLY A 39 23.12 1.20 -5.95
CA GLY A 39 23.27 1.95 -7.18
C GLY A 39 22.64 3.33 -7.07
N THR A 40 22.83 4.07 -8.14
CA THR A 40 22.32 5.43 -8.31
C THR A 40 21.36 5.40 -9.49
N GLY A 41 20.10 5.75 -9.24
CA GLY A 41 19.04 5.66 -10.23
C GLY A 41 18.43 7.01 -10.60
N THR A 42 18.14 7.22 -11.88
CA THR A 42 17.40 8.41 -12.35
C THR A 42 15.96 8.03 -12.60
N VAL A 43 15.01 8.74 -11.97
CA VAL A 43 13.58 8.49 -12.15
C VAL A 43 13.19 8.89 -13.57
N TYR A 44 12.85 7.90 -14.40
CA TYR A 44 12.67 8.08 -15.84
C TYR A 44 11.21 8.33 -16.23
N LEU A 45 10.28 7.58 -15.66
CA LEU A 45 8.87 7.64 -16.00
C LEU A 45 8.04 7.39 -14.75
N CYS A 46 7.03 8.21 -14.51
CA CYS A 46 6.06 8.00 -13.44
C CYS A 46 4.64 7.99 -14.00
N THR A 47 3.84 7.03 -13.54
CA THR A 47 2.40 6.98 -13.80
C THR A 47 1.67 7.22 -12.49
N GLU A 48 0.82 8.23 -12.46
CA GLU A 48 0.00 8.57 -11.30
C GLU A 48 -1.30 7.74 -11.26
N TYR A 49 -1.71 7.40 -10.05
CA TYR A 49 -2.89 6.60 -9.73
C TYR A 49 -3.62 7.24 -8.54
N GLY A 50 -4.94 7.38 -8.61
CA GLY A 50 -5.73 7.99 -7.53
C GLY A 50 -7.06 8.55 -8.02
N PRO A 51 -7.86 9.14 -7.12
CA PRO A 51 -7.64 9.26 -5.67
C PRO A 51 -8.04 8.02 -4.86
N LEU A 52 -8.66 7.02 -5.51
CA LEU A 52 -9.15 5.77 -4.90
C LEU A 52 -8.69 4.58 -5.73
N THR A 53 -7.81 3.75 -5.16
CA THR A 53 -7.31 2.55 -5.83
C THR A 53 -7.13 1.40 -4.83
N PHE A 54 -6.83 0.19 -5.30
CA PHE A 54 -6.42 -0.91 -4.41
C PHE A 54 -5.09 -0.64 -3.66
N ALA A 55 -4.36 0.41 -4.04
CA ALA A 55 -3.19 0.91 -3.30
C ALA A 55 -3.58 1.90 -2.18
N GLY A 56 -4.87 2.13 -1.97
CA GLY A 56 -5.42 2.98 -0.91
C GLY A 56 -5.96 4.31 -1.41
N PHE A 57 -6.13 5.23 -0.46
CA PHE A 57 -6.54 6.61 -0.67
C PHE A 57 -5.37 7.53 -1.06
N GLY A 58 -5.73 8.56 -1.82
CA GLY A 58 -4.86 9.63 -2.27
C GLY A 58 -4.19 9.33 -3.61
N TYR A 59 -3.50 10.33 -4.15
CA TYR A 59 -2.68 10.16 -5.33
C TYR A 59 -1.37 9.48 -4.95
N THR A 60 -0.92 8.55 -5.79
CA THR A 60 0.34 7.84 -5.66
C THR A 60 0.88 7.56 -7.05
N SER A 61 2.17 7.28 -7.19
CA SER A 61 2.77 6.97 -8.48
C SER A 61 3.51 5.65 -8.46
N LYS A 62 3.55 5.00 -9.63
CA LYS A 62 4.54 3.97 -9.93
C LYS A 62 5.54 4.57 -10.89
N CYS A 63 6.80 4.56 -10.47
CA CYS A 63 7.89 5.09 -11.29
C CYS A 63 8.84 3.98 -11.74
N ARG A 64 9.40 4.15 -12.94
CA ARG A 64 10.54 3.37 -13.45
C ARG A 64 11.80 4.18 -13.24
N VAL A 65 12.87 3.49 -12.85
CA VAL A 65 14.16 4.12 -12.55
C VAL A 65 15.22 3.47 -13.41
N ASP A 66 16.03 4.28 -14.08
CA ASP A 66 17.22 3.82 -14.79
C ASP A 66 18.40 3.82 -13.81
N VAL A 67 18.90 2.65 -13.42
CA VAL A 67 19.86 2.47 -12.33
C VAL A 67 21.23 2.16 -12.89
N VAL A 68 22.23 2.89 -12.39
CA VAL A 68 23.65 2.55 -12.57
C VAL A 68 24.16 1.97 -11.26
N TRP A 69 24.49 0.69 -11.28
CA TRP A 69 25.01 -0.04 -10.13
C TRP A 69 26.50 0.27 -9.91
N ARG A 70 27.02 -0.04 -8.71
CA ARG A 70 28.45 0.17 -8.37
C ARG A 70 29.42 -0.62 -9.25
N ASP A 71 28.99 -1.75 -9.81
CA ASP A 71 29.76 -2.54 -10.77
C ASP A 71 29.77 -1.92 -12.19
N GLY A 72 29.10 -0.77 -12.37
CA GLY A 72 28.96 -0.08 -13.65
C GLY A 72 27.84 -0.61 -14.54
N SER A 73 27.17 -1.69 -14.15
CA SER A 73 26.05 -2.24 -14.92
C SER A 73 24.83 -1.31 -14.86
N LYS A 74 24.09 -1.26 -15.96
CA LYS A 74 22.89 -0.41 -16.10
C LYS A 74 21.66 -1.27 -16.23
N GLU A 75 20.61 -0.92 -15.50
CA GLU A 75 19.37 -1.68 -15.49
C GLU A 75 18.16 -0.78 -15.28
N MET A 76 17.11 -0.99 -16.07
CA MET A 76 15.83 -0.34 -15.85
C MET A 76 15.05 -1.10 -14.78
N VAL A 77 14.98 -0.51 -13.59
CA VAL A 77 14.27 -1.04 -12.45
C VAL A 77 12.83 -0.54 -12.44
N ASN A 78 11.90 -1.49 -12.26
CA ASN A 78 10.51 -1.19 -11.94
C ASN A 78 10.23 -1.74 -10.53
N PRO A 79 10.28 -0.89 -9.48
CA PRO A 79 10.10 -1.32 -8.10
C PRO A 79 8.74 -1.97 -7.78
N ASN A 80 7.81 -2.05 -8.75
CA ASN A 80 6.44 -2.56 -8.65
C ASN A 80 5.71 -2.19 -7.34
N ARG A 81 6.07 -1.04 -6.77
CA ARG A 81 5.61 -0.59 -5.46
C ARG A 81 5.16 0.86 -5.58
N TYR A 82 3.94 1.11 -5.16
CA TYR A 82 3.37 2.45 -5.09
C TYR A 82 4.15 3.29 -4.08
N GLY A 83 4.50 4.52 -4.46
CA GLY A 83 5.21 5.46 -3.59
C GLY A 83 6.68 5.10 -3.32
N PHE A 84 7.29 4.25 -4.14
CA PHE A 84 8.75 4.06 -4.09
C PHE A 84 9.49 5.35 -4.44
N ALA A 85 9.08 5.98 -5.53
CA ALA A 85 9.43 7.34 -5.92
C ALA A 85 8.15 8.13 -6.22
N ASP A 86 8.25 9.45 -6.21
CA ASP A 86 7.15 10.37 -6.49
C ASP A 86 7.29 11.02 -7.87
N ALA A 87 6.16 11.43 -8.45
CA ALA A 87 6.15 12.15 -9.72
C ALA A 87 6.97 13.46 -9.68
N SER A 88 7.10 14.08 -8.49
CA SER A 88 7.96 15.24 -8.27
C SER A 88 9.46 14.94 -8.32
N GLU A 89 9.83 13.66 -8.29
CA GLU A 89 11.21 13.18 -8.40
C GLU A 89 11.59 12.83 -9.84
N LEU A 90 10.71 13.02 -10.83
CA LEU A 90 11.00 12.78 -12.23
C LEU A 90 12.26 13.53 -12.69
N GLY A 91 13.19 12.83 -13.32
CA GLY A 91 14.49 13.35 -13.74
C GLY A 91 15.51 13.54 -12.60
N ARG A 92 15.14 13.28 -11.34
CA ARG A 92 16.08 13.35 -10.21
C ARG A 92 16.81 12.03 -10.04
N THR A 93 18.03 12.18 -9.53
CA THR A 93 18.88 11.07 -9.13
C THR A 93 18.58 10.66 -7.69
N ILE A 94 18.34 9.38 -7.45
CA ILE A 94 18.04 8.79 -6.14
C ILE A 94 18.97 7.61 -5.87
N THR A 95 19.30 7.36 -4.60
CA THR A 95 20.08 6.17 -4.21
C THR A 95 19.13 4.99 -4.04
N ILE A 96 19.47 3.85 -4.63
CA ILE A 96 18.65 2.63 -4.61
C ILE A 96 19.48 1.45 -4.12
N GLY A 97 18.90 0.68 -3.21
CA GLY A 97 19.39 -0.61 -2.78
C GLY A 97 18.52 -1.73 -3.36
N ASP A 98 19.14 -2.75 -3.94
CA ASP A 98 18.49 -4.01 -4.35
C ASP A 98 18.53 -5.00 -3.19
N LEU A 99 17.36 -5.47 -2.77
CA LEU A 99 17.18 -6.45 -1.69
C LEU A 99 17.04 -7.88 -2.23
N GLY A 100 17.12 -8.05 -3.55
CA GLY A 100 16.80 -9.28 -4.25
C GLY A 100 15.29 -9.48 -4.44
N ASN A 101 14.93 -10.46 -5.28
CA ASN A 101 13.55 -10.83 -5.58
C ASN A 101 12.68 -9.65 -6.08
N GLY A 102 13.29 -8.69 -6.79
CA GLY A 102 12.60 -7.50 -7.31
C GLY A 102 12.16 -6.51 -6.24
N LYS A 103 12.73 -6.56 -5.03
CA LYS A 103 12.49 -5.61 -3.95
C LYS A 103 13.62 -4.59 -3.89
N TYR A 104 13.24 -3.33 -3.64
CA TYR A 104 14.18 -2.22 -3.58
C TYR A 104 13.93 -1.37 -2.33
N ALA A 105 15.00 -0.77 -1.82
CA ALA A 105 15.00 0.15 -0.70
C ALA A 105 15.66 1.49 -1.07
N ARG A 106 15.38 2.50 -0.26
CA ARG A 106 15.94 3.84 -0.37
C ARG A 106 16.39 4.32 1.01
N PRO A 107 17.56 4.97 1.12
CA PRO A 107 18.04 5.47 2.41
C PRO A 107 17.20 6.66 2.92
N ASP A 108 16.60 7.45 2.03
CA ASP A 108 15.76 8.59 2.38
C ASP A 108 14.35 8.21 2.86
N ARG A 109 13.96 6.94 2.70
CA ARG A 109 12.65 6.41 3.12
C ARG A 109 12.85 5.15 3.97
N PRO A 110 13.38 5.27 5.19
CA PRO A 110 13.73 4.12 6.00
C PRO A 110 12.51 3.31 6.43
N PHE A 111 12.77 2.09 6.90
CA PHE A 111 11.78 1.26 7.57
C PHE A 111 11.29 1.97 8.85
N ARG A 112 9.96 2.04 9.02
CA ARG A 112 9.31 2.70 10.16
C ARG A 112 8.42 1.68 10.85
N PRO A 113 8.91 0.96 11.88
CA PRO A 113 8.18 -0.16 12.49
C PRO A 113 6.83 0.28 13.05
N LEU A 114 6.74 1.48 13.63
CA LEU A 114 5.49 2.03 14.14
C LEU A 114 4.41 2.18 13.05
N ILE A 115 4.79 2.54 11.82
CA ILE A 115 3.85 2.64 10.69
C ILE A 115 3.34 1.26 10.28
N VAL A 116 4.21 0.26 10.31
CA VAL A 116 3.81 -1.12 10.00
C VAL A 116 2.86 -1.66 11.06
N VAL A 117 3.16 -1.41 12.35
CA VAL A 117 2.29 -1.79 13.46
C VAL A 117 0.92 -1.12 13.35
N THR A 118 0.86 0.19 13.05
CA THR A 118 -0.44 0.87 12.89
C THR A 118 -1.22 0.35 11.69
N ALA A 119 -0.57 0.04 10.57
CA ALA A 119 -1.22 -0.58 9.42
C ALA A 119 -1.83 -1.95 9.78
N TRP A 120 -1.13 -2.77 10.56
CA TRP A 120 -1.67 -4.04 11.07
C TRP A 120 -2.85 -3.86 12.01
N LEU A 121 -2.78 -2.90 12.94
CA LEU A 121 -3.89 -2.60 13.85
C LEU A 121 -5.14 -2.16 13.06
N ILE A 122 -4.99 -1.29 12.06
CA ILE A 122 -6.08 -0.88 11.17
C ILE A 122 -6.66 -2.10 10.44
N ALA A 123 -5.81 -2.98 9.92
CA ALA A 123 -6.25 -4.19 9.23
C ALA A 123 -7.08 -5.12 10.14
N LEU A 124 -6.65 -5.31 11.40
CA LEU A 124 -7.40 -6.11 12.38
C LEU A 124 -8.78 -5.52 12.67
N VAL A 125 -8.86 -4.20 12.85
CA VAL A 125 -10.14 -3.51 13.07
C VAL A 125 -11.04 -3.61 11.83
N ALA A 126 -10.47 -3.47 10.62
CA ALA A 126 -11.22 -3.64 9.37
C ALA A 126 -11.81 -5.05 9.24
N VAL A 127 -11.02 -6.09 9.53
CA VAL A 127 -11.47 -7.49 9.50
C VAL A 127 -12.57 -7.73 10.53
N ALA A 128 -12.40 -7.25 11.76
CA ALA A 128 -13.42 -7.40 12.80
C ALA A 128 -14.75 -6.72 12.39
N ALA A 129 -14.69 -5.49 11.87
CA ALA A 129 -15.86 -4.77 11.37
C ALA A 129 -16.53 -5.52 10.20
N LEU A 130 -15.76 -6.07 9.27
CA LEU A 130 -16.28 -6.85 8.14
C LEU A 130 -17.01 -8.09 8.62
N LEU A 131 -16.40 -8.88 9.52
CA LEU A 131 -17.00 -10.10 10.05
C LEU A 131 -18.31 -9.82 10.79
N LEU A 132 -18.33 -8.78 11.64
CA LEU A 132 -19.55 -8.37 12.37
C LEU A 132 -20.62 -7.84 11.41
N GLY A 133 -20.24 -7.04 10.41
CA GLY A 133 -21.14 -6.52 9.38
C GLY A 133 -21.77 -7.63 8.54
N LEU A 134 -20.97 -8.60 8.08
CA LEU A 134 -21.45 -9.75 7.30
C LEU A 134 -22.34 -10.68 8.13
N ALA A 135 -22.01 -10.94 9.39
CA ALA A 135 -22.83 -11.73 10.30
C ALA A 135 -24.20 -11.06 10.53
N GLY A 136 -24.21 -9.74 10.78
CA GLY A 136 -25.43 -8.95 10.93
C GLY A 136 -26.29 -8.93 9.67
N LEU A 137 -25.68 -8.76 8.50
CA LEU A 137 -26.36 -8.78 7.21
C LEU A 137 -26.98 -10.15 6.93
N ARG A 138 -26.22 -11.23 7.17
CA ARG A 138 -26.69 -12.62 7.00
C ARG A 138 -27.88 -12.92 7.91
N ARG A 139 -27.85 -12.44 9.16
CA ARG A 139 -28.95 -12.59 10.12
C ARG A 139 -30.21 -11.84 9.63
N ALA A 140 -30.07 -10.57 9.25
CA ALA A 140 -31.17 -9.76 8.77
C ALA A 140 -31.81 -10.33 7.49
N LEU A 141 -31.01 -10.92 6.60
CA LEU A 141 -31.50 -11.58 5.39
C LEU A 141 -32.27 -12.87 5.69
N ARG A 142 -31.76 -13.72 6.60
CA ARG A 142 -32.47 -14.95 7.02
C ARG A 142 -33.83 -14.64 7.63
N GLU A 143 -33.90 -13.64 8.50
CA GLU A 143 -35.16 -13.22 9.11
C GLU A 143 -36.17 -12.78 8.04
N ARG A 144 -35.75 -12.07 6.98
CA ARG A 144 -36.68 -11.68 5.91
C ARG A 144 -37.16 -12.82 5.03
N VAL A 145 -36.32 -13.83 4.78
CA VAL A 145 -36.70 -14.99 3.94
C VAL A 145 -37.66 -15.93 4.68
N SER A 146 -37.53 -16.05 6.01
CA SER A 146 -38.39 -16.92 6.83
C SER A 146 -39.83 -16.40 7.03
N PHE A 147 -40.11 -15.14 6.70
CA PHE A 147 -41.45 -14.53 6.81
C PHE A 147 -42.21 -14.48 5.46
N ARG A 148 -41.66 -15.10 4.41
CA ARG A 148 -42.35 -15.37 3.15
C ARG A 148 -42.64 -16.85 3.04
#